data_AF-A0A6I1ED77-F1
#
_entry.id   AF-A0A6I1ED77-F1
#
_cell.length_a   1.000
_cell.length_b   1.000
_cell.length_c   1.000
_cell.angle_alpha   90.00
_cell.angle_beta   90.00
_cell.angle_gamma   90.00
#
_symmetry.space_group_name_H-M   'P 1'
#
loop_
_entity.id
_entity.type
_entity.pdbx_description
1 polymer ?
#
loop_
_entity_poly.entity_id
_entity_poly.type
_entity_poly.pdbx_seq_one_letter_code
_entity_poly.pdbx_strand_id
1 'polypeptide(L)' 'MKDAKVTGPQVSPKGLRHGYGINAVRSGVQLNMLQKWMGHAFITTTAIYANTVGPEEL' A
#
# COMPACT_ATOMS: atom_id res chain seq x y z
N MET A 1 6.18 -5.89 -15.35
CA MET A 1 4.73 -5.60 -15.24
C MET A 1 3.92 -6.44 -16.22
N LYS A 2 4.28 -6.48 -17.51
CA LYS A 2 3.58 -7.28 -18.53
C LYS A 2 3.47 -8.77 -18.16
N ASP A 3 4.55 -9.39 -17.70
CA ASP A 3 4.55 -10.82 -17.32
C ASP A 3 3.63 -11.10 -16.13
N ALA A 4 3.59 -10.18 -15.17
CA ALA A 4 2.68 -10.21 -14.02
C ALA A 4 1.26 -9.69 -14.35
N LYS A 5 0.99 -9.36 -15.61
CA LYS A 5 -0.30 -8.84 -16.10
C LYS A 5 -0.84 -7.63 -15.32
N VAL A 6 0.05 -6.79 -14.80
CA VAL A 6 -0.33 -5.56 -14.10
C VAL A 6 -0.51 -4.43 -15.12
N THR A 7 -1.68 -3.77 -15.12
CA THR A 7 -2.11 -2.79 -16.13
C THR A 7 -2.85 -1.59 -15.55
N GLY A 8 -2.55 -0.35 -15.97
CA GLY A 8 -3.22 0.85 -15.48
C GLY A 8 -2.31 1.75 -14.62
N PRO A 9 -2.87 2.66 -13.80
CA PRO A 9 -2.10 3.62 -13.01
C PRO A 9 -1.08 3.00 -12.06
N GLN A 10 -1.33 1.77 -11.62
CA GLN A 10 -0.45 1.02 -10.75
C GLN A 10 0.82 0.52 -11.46
N VAL A 11 0.91 0.64 -12.79
CA VAL A 11 2.11 0.35 -13.61
C VAL A 11 3.15 1.46 -13.46
N SER A 12 3.50 1.78 -12.23
CA SER A 12 4.46 2.81 -11.88
C SER A 12 5.15 2.48 -10.55
N PRO A 13 6.36 3.01 -10.28
CA PRO A 13 7.01 2.84 -8.99
C PRO A 13 6.15 3.28 -7.80
N LYS A 14 5.43 4.41 -7.95
CA LYS A 14 4.47 4.89 -6.94
C LYS A 14 3.33 3.90 -6.74
N GLY A 15 2.76 3.38 -7.81
CA GLY A 15 1.68 2.40 -7.78
C GLY A 15 2.07 1.11 -7.06
N LEU A 16 3.25 0.57 -7.37
CA LEU A 16 3.80 -0.60 -6.68
C LEU A 16 4.04 -0.36 -5.21
N ARG A 17 4.66 0.78 -4.84
CA ARG A 17 4.87 1.16 -3.44
C ARG A 17 3.53 1.25 -2.70
N HIS A 18 2.51 1.78 -3.36
CA HIS A 18 1.18 1.88 -2.79
C HIS A 18 0.55 0.50 -2.56
N GLY A 19 0.57 -0.37 -3.59
CA GLY A 19 0.07 -1.74 -3.47
C GLY A 19 0.80 -2.57 -2.41
N TYR A 20 2.12 -2.38 -2.26
CA TYR A 20 2.89 -2.98 -1.19
C TYR A 20 2.38 -2.56 0.20
N GLY A 21 2.14 -1.26 0.42
CA GLY A 21 1.65 -0.74 1.70
C GLY A 21 0.30 -1.35 2.08
N ILE A 22 -0.64 -1.42 1.13
CA ILE A 22 -1.95 -2.04 1.34
C ILE A 22 -1.80 -3.53 1.69
N ASN A 23 -1.01 -4.27 0.90
CA ASN A 23 -0.85 -5.70 1.11
C ASN A 23 -0.18 -6.00 2.46
N ALA A 24 0.78 -5.17 2.90
CA ALA A 24 1.42 -5.31 4.20
C ALA A 24 0.41 -5.15 5.34
N VAL A 25 -0.43 -4.10 5.31
CA VAL A 25 -1.50 -3.90 6.30
C VAL A 25 -2.47 -5.08 6.30
N ARG A 26 -2.95 -5.53 5.13
CA ARG A 26 -3.82 -6.72 5.01
C ARG A 26 -3.18 -8.00 5.52
N SER A 27 -1.85 -8.10 5.46
CA SER A 27 -1.08 -9.25 5.96
C SER A 27 -0.77 -9.16 7.46
N GLY A 28 -1.32 -8.17 8.17
CA GLY A 28 -1.15 -8.00 9.62
C GLY A 28 0.09 -7.22 10.04
N VAL A 29 0.78 -6.55 9.11
CA VAL A 29 1.91 -5.67 9.46
C VAL A 29 1.38 -4.43 10.16
N GLN A 30 1.89 -4.18 11.37
CA GLN A 30 1.54 -3.00 12.16
C GLN A 30 2.04 -1.71 11.49
N LEU A 31 1.27 -0.61 11.60
CA LEU A 31 1.55 0.66 10.90
C LEU A 31 2.92 1.28 11.26
N ASN A 32 3.38 1.13 12.51
CA ASN A 32 4.69 1.60 12.93
C ASN A 32 5.84 0.85 12.23
N MET A 33 5.69 -0.47 12.03
CA MET A 33 6.66 -1.29 11.30
C MET A 33 6.65 -0.95 9.82
N LEU A 34 5.46 -0.81 9.23
CA LEU A 34 5.33 -0.40 7.84
C LEU A 34 5.93 0.98 7.59
N GLN A 35 5.69 1.94 8.48
CA GLN A 35 6.30 3.28 8.41
C GLN A 35 7.83 3.19 8.38
N LYS A 36 8.42 2.37 9.26
CA LYS A 36 9.87 2.15 9.32
C LYS A 36 10.41 1.57 8.02
N TRP A 37 9.74 0.57 7.45
CA TRP A 37 10.18 -0.08 6.20
C TRP A 37 10.05 0.82 4.98
N MET A 38 9.03 1.69 4.95
CA MET A 38 8.80 2.61 3.84
C MET A 38 9.58 3.92 3.97
N GLY A 39 10.23 4.16 5.12
CA GLY A 39 11.01 5.37 5.36
C GLY A 39 10.15 6.63 5.47
N HIS A 40 8.89 6.50 5.91
CA HIS A 40 7.99 7.65 6.04
C HIS A 40 8.29 8.45 7.30
N ALA A 41 8.49 9.76 7.14
CA ALA A 41 8.75 10.68 8.25
C ALA A 41 7.53 10.80 9.20
N PHE A 42 6.32 10.75 8.66
CA PHE A 42 5.08 10.90 9.42
C PHE A 42 4.22 9.65 9.34
N ILE A 43 3.68 9.21 10.48
CA ILE A 43 2.76 8.06 10.55
C ILE A 43 1.50 8.30 9.72
N THR A 44 1.05 9.55 9.58
CA THR A 44 -0.11 9.93 8.76
C THR A 44 0.07 9.58 7.30
N THR A 45 1.31 9.62 6.77
CA THR A 45 1.62 9.17 5.42
C THR A 45 1.45 7.66 5.26
N THR A 46 1.75 6.88 6.30
CA THR A 46 1.56 5.42 6.30
C THR A 46 0.10 5.03 6.56
N ALA A 47 -0.60 5.79 7.39
CA ALA A 47 -1.99 5.53 7.78
C ALA A 47 -2.96 5.47 6.59
N ILE A 48 -2.62 6.12 5.46
CA ILE A 48 -3.43 6.05 4.23
C ILE A 48 -3.64 4.61 3.74
N TYR A 49 -2.74 3.68 4.06
CA TYR A 49 -2.85 2.28 3.66
C TYR A 49 -3.89 1.49 4.47
N ALA A 50 -4.30 1.99 5.64
CA ALA A 50 -5.37 1.39 6.44
C ALA A 50 -6.76 1.85 6.01
N ASN A 51 -6.85 2.92 5.21
CA ASN A 51 -8.12 3.51 4.78
C ASN A 51 -8.57 3.00 3.40
N THR A 52 -8.01 1.88 2.92
CA THR A 52 -8.44 1.32 1.64
C THR A 52 -9.77 0.62 1.79
N VAL A 53 -10.72 1.04 0.98
CA VAL A 53 -12.09 0.54 0.95
C VAL A 53 -12.24 -0.49 -0.16
N GLY A 54 -12.85 -1.64 0.16
CA GLY A 54 -13.23 -2.66 -0.81
C GLY A 54 -14.74 -2.66 -1.07
N PRO A 55 -15.24 -3.52 -1.97
CA PRO A 55 -16.67 -3.62 -2.28
C PRO A 55 -17.58 -3.94 -1.10
N GLU A 56 -17.02 -4.48 -0.01
CA GLU A 56 -17.69 -4.78 1.26
C GLU A 56 -18.16 -3.53 2.02
N GLU A 57 -17.59 -2.37 1.73
CA GLU A 57 -17.88 -1.09 2.38
C GLU A 57 -18.22 -0.07 1.27
N LEU A 58 -19.45 -0.13 0.76
CA LEU A 58 -20.03 0.77 -0.26
C LEU A 58 -21.27 1.50 0.26
#